data_AF-A0A2V3JIF7-F1
#
_entry.id   AF-A0A2V3JIF7-F1
#
_cell.length_a   1.000
_cell.length_b   1.000
_cell.length_c   1.000
_cell.angle_alpha   90.00
_cell.angle_beta   90.00
_cell.angle_gamma   90.00
#
_symmetry.space_group_name_H-M   'P 1'
#
loop_
_entity.id
_entity.type
_entity.pdbx_description
1 polymer ?
#
loop_
_entity_poly.entity_id
_entity_poly.type
_entity_poly.pdbx_seq_one_letter_code
_entity_poly.pdbx_strand_id
1 'polypeptide(L)'
;MRAIHKNECRSKNTCYCAGAITEEIKEIYSAIKGRGKKEIFQDSTPSNGLNNVFRRLDRLIALDICDKRAEEILSSSRYNSTFEVLTRFRSLYTAKLEIEHAKLVLASRDPWRTLRNFAYFPNYVQLARTEFQGAGLKPGDRVLFLGSGPLPLSLIVLCARYGLRGV
;
A
#
# COMPACT_ATOMS: atom_id res chain seq x y z
N MET A 1 -23.42 21.43 -25.91
CA MET A 1 -23.80 21.87 -24.55
C MET A 1 -24.82 20.91 -23.97
N ARG A 2 -24.42 20.04 -23.04
CA ARG A 2 -25.32 19.35 -22.10
C ARG A 2 -24.50 18.82 -20.91
N ALA A 3 -24.82 19.39 -19.75
CA ALA A 3 -24.62 18.96 -18.38
C ALA A 3 -23.32 18.24 -17.99
N ILE A 4 -22.43 19.03 -17.38
CA ILE A 4 -21.45 18.60 -16.39
C ILE A 4 -22.19 17.84 -15.28
N HIS A 5 -21.94 16.54 -15.15
CA HIS A 5 -22.28 15.80 -13.95
C HIS A 5 -21.43 16.34 -12.80
N LYS A 6 -22.06 17.20 -11.97
CA LYS A 6 -21.64 17.39 -10.59
C LYS A 6 -21.71 16.01 -9.92
N ASN A 7 -20.56 15.40 -9.70
CA ASN A 7 -20.43 14.35 -8.69
C ASN A 7 -20.63 15.02 -7.33
N GLU A 8 -21.89 15.17 -6.94
CA GLU A 8 -22.26 15.47 -5.57
C GLU A 8 -21.76 14.33 -4.69
N CYS A 9 -20.95 14.71 -3.71
CA CYS A 9 -20.39 13.87 -2.67
C CYS A 9 -21.52 13.20 -1.87
N ARG A 10 -22.01 12.05 -2.36
CA ARG A 10 -22.93 11.17 -1.63
C ARG A 10 -22.14 10.03 -0.99
N SER A 11 -21.34 10.36 0.02
CA SER A 11 -20.87 9.40 1.02
C SER A 11 -21.45 9.83 2.36
N LYS A 12 -22.51 9.14 2.79
CA LYS A 12 -22.97 9.16 4.19
C LYS A 12 -22.00 8.30 4.98
N ASN A 13 -20.95 8.90 5.54
CA ASN A 13 -20.40 8.62 6.87
C ASN A 13 -19.05 9.32 7.05
N THR A 14 -18.94 10.15 8.08
CA THR A 14 -17.70 10.84 8.53
C THR A 14 -17.01 11.72 7.48
N CYS A 15 -17.48 12.96 7.36
CA CYS A 15 -16.71 14.03 6.74
C CYS A 15 -15.47 14.29 7.60
N TYR A 16 -14.32 13.67 7.28
CA TYR A 16 -13.06 13.97 7.96
C TYR A 16 -12.70 15.44 7.75
N CYS A 17 -12.50 16.17 8.84
CA CYS A 17 -12.03 17.55 8.78
C CYS A 17 -10.59 17.56 8.25
N ALA A 18 -10.30 18.39 7.24
CA ALA A 18 -8.96 18.54 6.67
C ALA A 18 -7.89 18.81 7.75
N GLY A 19 -8.25 19.58 8.78
CA GLY A 19 -7.39 19.82 9.94
C GLY A 19 -6.91 18.54 10.65
N ALA A 20 -7.82 17.60 10.91
CA ALA A 20 -7.47 16.34 11.58
C ALA A 20 -6.50 15.48 10.75
N ILE A 21 -6.69 15.46 9.42
CA ILE A 21 -5.79 14.75 8.49
C ILE A 21 -4.41 15.39 8.50
N THR A 22 -4.33 16.73 8.44
CA THR A 22 -3.04 17.43 8.43
C THR A 22 -2.28 17.29 9.74
N GLU A 23 -2.95 17.21 10.88
CA GLU A 23 -2.29 16.93 12.16
C GLU A 23 -1.76 15.50 12.22
N GLU A 24 -2.54 14.50 11.78
CA GLU A 24 -2.07 13.11 11.71
C GLU A 24 -0.84 12.96 10.80
N ILE A 25 -0.81 13.65 9.66
CA ILE A 25 0.36 13.73 8.76
C ILE A 25 1.59 14.25 9.52
N LYS A 26 1.44 15.33 10.28
CA LYS A 26 2.55 15.94 11.04
C LYS A 26 3.04 15.02 12.16
N GLU A 27 2.13 14.35 12.86
CA GLU A 27 2.49 13.40 13.92
C GLU A 27 3.26 12.20 13.37
N ILE A 28 2.76 11.59 12.29
CA ILE A 28 3.46 10.48 11.61
C ILE A 28 4.83 10.95 11.14
N TYR A 29 4.91 12.11 10.48
CA TYR A 29 6.17 12.69 10.02
C TYR A 29 7.16 12.87 11.18
N SER A 30 6.71 13.41 12.31
CA SER A 30 7.56 13.67 13.48
C SER A 30 8.10 12.37 14.08
N ALA A 31 7.30 11.29 14.06
CA ALA A 31 7.73 9.97 14.55
C ALA A 31 8.80 9.29 13.68
N ILE A 32 8.85 9.62 12.38
CA ILE A 32 9.75 8.97 11.40
C ILE A 32 10.89 9.87 10.90
N LYS A 33 10.81 11.18 11.12
CA LYS A 33 11.84 12.12 10.67
C LYS A 33 13.18 11.75 11.30
N GLY A 34 14.22 11.68 10.47
CA GLY A 34 15.57 11.31 10.91
C GLY A 34 15.81 9.80 11.05
N ARG A 35 14.80 8.94 10.89
CA ARG A 35 14.97 7.48 10.96
C ARG A 35 15.75 6.95 9.75
N GLY A 36 16.88 6.31 10.03
CA GLY A 36 17.71 5.65 9.02
C GLY A 36 17.08 4.35 8.49
N LYS A 37 17.57 3.88 7.33
CA LYS A 37 17.16 2.58 6.76
C LYS A 37 17.41 1.43 7.74
N LYS A 38 18.58 1.42 8.39
CA LYS A 38 18.97 0.37 9.34
C LYS A 38 18.00 0.29 10.52
N GLU A 39 17.61 1.42 11.10
CA GLU A 39 16.63 1.47 12.19
C GLU A 39 15.28 0.89 11.78
N ILE A 40 14.78 1.25 10.59
CA ILE A 40 13.49 0.75 10.08
C ILE A 40 13.51 -0.79 9.96
N PHE A 41 14.58 -1.34 9.40
CA PHE A 41 14.72 -2.79 9.20
C PHE A 41 14.96 -3.57 10.48
N GLN A 42 15.57 -2.94 11.50
CA GLN A 42 15.87 -3.56 12.79
C GLN A 42 14.75 -3.40 13.82
N ASP A 43 13.70 -2.63 13.51
CA ASP A 43 12.58 -2.43 14.42
C ASP A 43 11.77 -3.73 14.60
N SER A 44 12.02 -4.46 15.68
CA SER A 44 11.28 -5.68 16.03
C SER A 44 10.18 -5.43 17.08
N THR A 45 9.87 -4.16 17.41
CA THR A 45 9.01 -3.85 18.56
C THR A 45 7.51 -4.04 18.23
N PRO A 46 6.79 -4.97 18.92
CA PRO A 46 5.43 -5.35 18.51
C PRO A 46 4.35 -4.28 18.79
N SER A 47 4.49 -3.48 19.85
CA SER A 47 3.33 -2.76 20.42
C SER A 47 3.45 -1.24 20.57
N ASN A 48 4.60 -0.63 20.30
CA ASN A 48 4.80 0.84 20.32
C ASN A 48 5.86 1.31 19.30
N GLY A 49 6.17 0.45 18.32
CA GLY A 49 7.23 0.64 17.32
C GLY A 49 6.79 1.33 16.03
N LEU A 50 7.65 1.27 15.02
CA LEU A 50 7.35 1.78 13.68
C LEU A 50 6.19 1.03 13.02
N ASN A 51 5.86 -0.18 13.48
CA ASN A 51 4.64 -0.89 13.05
C ASN A 51 3.37 -0.07 13.32
N ASN A 52 3.25 0.53 14.51
CA ASN A 52 2.09 1.35 14.83
C ASN A 52 2.02 2.58 13.92
N VAL A 53 3.18 3.22 13.67
CA VAL A 53 3.28 4.37 12.76
C VAL A 53 2.91 3.98 11.33
N PHE A 54 3.35 2.82 10.86
CA PHE A 54 3.00 2.28 9.55
C PHE A 54 1.50 1.99 9.43
N ARG A 55 0.88 1.38 10.45
CA ARG A 55 -0.57 1.16 10.47
C ARG A 55 -1.38 2.44 10.49
N ARG A 56 -0.89 3.49 11.18
CA ARG A 56 -1.50 4.83 11.16
C ARG A 56 -1.46 5.43 9.77
N LEU A 57 -0.29 5.35 9.10
CA LEU A 57 -0.13 5.80 7.72
C LEU A 57 -1.04 5.03 6.75
N ASP A 58 -1.16 3.71 6.89
CA ASP A 58 -2.06 2.90 6.06
C ASP A 58 -3.53 3.29 6.25
N ARG A 59 -3.97 3.54 7.49
CA ARG A 59 -5.33 4.04 7.75
C ARG A 59 -5.56 5.40 7.10
N LEU A 60 -4.57 6.29 7.18
CA LEU A 60 -4.64 7.63 6.59
C LEU A 60 -4.81 7.57 5.06
N ILE A 61 -4.07 6.67 4.39
CA ILE A 61 -4.14 6.48 2.93
C ILE A 61 -5.47 5.84 2.51
N ALA A 62 -6.07 5.02 3.36
CA ALA A 62 -7.34 4.36 3.11
C ALA A 62 -8.58 5.20 3.48
N LEU A 63 -8.41 6.44 3.93
CA LEU A 63 -9.53 7.31 4.27
C LEU A 63 -10.36 7.63 3.02
N ASP A 64 -11.67 7.47 3.13
CA ASP A 64 -12.64 7.92 2.13
C ASP A 64 -12.79 9.45 2.24
N ILE A 65 -12.00 10.17 1.46
CA ILE A 65 -12.10 11.63 1.30
C ILE A 65 -12.37 11.96 -0.17
N CYS A 66 -13.12 13.03 -0.42
CA CYS A 66 -13.39 13.43 -1.79
C CYS A 66 -12.13 13.95 -2.49
N ASP A 67 -12.02 13.67 -3.79
CA ASP A 67 -10.84 13.97 -4.62
C ASP A 67 -10.36 15.41 -4.46
N LYS A 68 -11.29 16.38 -4.43
CA LYS A 68 -10.95 17.80 -4.26
C LYS A 68 -10.17 18.07 -2.97
N ARG A 69 -10.57 17.44 -1.86
CA ARG A 69 -9.87 17.60 -0.56
C ARG A 69 -8.54 16.88 -0.55
N ALA A 70 -8.46 15.70 -1.18
CA ALA A 70 -7.21 14.99 -1.33
C ALA A 70 -6.20 15.84 -2.13
N GLU A 71 -6.66 16.41 -3.25
CA GLU A 71 -5.86 17.27 -4.11
C GLU A 71 -5.38 18.53 -3.38
N GLU A 72 -6.26 19.22 -2.64
CA GLU A 72 -5.90 20.38 -1.82
C GLU A 72 -4.75 20.09 -0.81
N ILE A 73 -4.75 18.89 -0.22
CA ILE A 73 -3.70 18.46 0.73
C ILE A 73 -2.42 18.09 -0.03
N LEU A 74 -2.54 17.34 -1.13
CA LEU A 74 -1.40 16.83 -1.90
C LEU A 74 -0.68 17.92 -2.71
N SER A 75 -1.40 18.93 -3.20
CA SER A 75 -0.86 20.04 -4.00
C SER A 75 -0.23 21.14 -3.14
N SER A 76 -0.40 21.07 -1.82
CA SER A 76 0.18 22.05 -0.91
C SER A 76 1.70 21.86 -0.82
N SER A 77 2.44 22.73 -1.51
CA SER A 77 3.92 22.74 -1.55
C SER A 77 4.60 22.72 -0.17
N ARG A 78 3.89 23.18 0.87
CA ARG A 78 4.28 23.10 2.28
C ARG A 78 4.65 21.68 2.73
N TYR A 79 4.09 20.65 2.10
CA TYR A 79 4.26 19.25 2.52
C TYR A 79 5.17 18.43 1.61
N ASN A 80 5.80 19.01 0.59
CA ASN A 80 6.60 18.24 -0.37
C ASN A 80 7.69 17.40 0.34
N SER A 81 8.48 18.02 1.21
CA SER A 81 9.50 17.31 1.99
C SER A 81 8.91 16.33 3.02
N THR A 82 7.72 16.61 3.54
CA THR A 82 6.99 15.67 4.40
C THR A 82 6.60 14.42 3.63
N PHE A 83 6.01 14.56 2.44
CA PHE A 83 5.57 13.43 1.61
C PHE A 83 6.74 12.59 1.12
N GLU A 84 7.90 13.17 0.82
CA GLU A 84 9.12 12.42 0.51
C GLU A 84 9.53 11.48 1.66
N VAL A 85 9.52 12.00 2.90
CA VAL A 85 9.87 11.21 4.08
C VAL A 85 8.82 10.12 4.36
N LEU A 86 7.52 10.44 4.26
CA LEU A 86 6.44 9.47 4.42
C LEU A 86 6.53 8.36 3.36
N THR A 87 6.75 8.72 2.10
CA THR A 87 6.86 7.77 0.97
C THR A 87 8.06 6.87 1.16
N ARG A 88 9.22 7.43 1.50
CA ARG A 88 10.44 6.66 1.79
C ARG A 88 10.19 5.65 2.93
N PHE A 89 9.58 6.11 4.02
CA PHE A 89 9.27 5.23 5.15
C PHE A 89 8.32 4.10 4.75
N ARG A 90 7.23 4.41 4.05
CA ARG A 90 6.27 3.42 3.56
C ARG A 90 6.97 2.37 2.70
N SER A 91 7.74 2.78 1.70
CA SER A 91 8.45 1.85 0.80
C SER A 91 9.45 0.95 1.55
N LEU A 92 10.22 1.51 2.49
CA LEU A 92 11.18 0.73 3.27
C LEU A 92 10.49 -0.25 4.23
N TYR A 93 9.39 0.17 4.85
CA TYR A 93 8.64 -0.68 5.78
C TYR A 93 7.90 -1.79 5.04
N THR A 94 7.29 -1.51 3.89
CA THR A 94 6.70 -2.54 3.02
C THR A 94 7.75 -3.55 2.57
N ALA A 95 8.93 -3.10 2.11
CA ALA A 95 10.01 -4.00 1.72
C ALA A 95 10.48 -4.89 2.89
N LYS A 96 10.55 -4.34 4.10
CA LYS A 96 10.85 -5.12 5.31
C LYS A 96 9.80 -6.23 5.52
N LEU A 97 8.51 -5.89 5.49
CA LEU A 97 7.43 -6.86 5.65
C LEU A 97 7.48 -7.96 4.58
N GLU A 98 7.78 -7.60 3.33
CA GLU A 98 7.94 -8.57 2.24
C GLU A 98 9.13 -9.51 2.49
N ILE A 99 10.28 -9.00 2.93
CA ILE A 99 11.45 -9.84 3.25
C ILE A 99 11.17 -10.78 4.41
N GLU A 100 10.59 -10.27 5.49
CA GLU A 100 10.25 -11.08 6.66
C GLU A 100 9.28 -12.19 6.27
N HIS A 101 8.24 -11.86 5.50
CA HIS A 101 7.26 -12.85 5.08
C HIS A 101 7.80 -13.83 4.04
N ALA A 102 8.67 -13.39 3.13
CA ALA A 102 9.36 -14.28 2.19
C ALA A 102 10.20 -15.32 2.92
N LYS A 103 10.93 -14.91 3.97
CA LYS A 103 11.68 -15.85 4.82
C LYS A 103 10.76 -16.87 5.50
N LEU A 104 9.60 -16.44 5.99
CA LEU A 104 8.60 -17.36 6.57
C LEU A 104 8.08 -18.37 5.54
N VAL A 105 7.79 -17.92 4.31
CA VAL A 105 7.34 -18.80 3.22
C VAL A 105 8.40 -19.84 2.88
N LEU A 106 9.66 -19.42 2.73
CA LEU A 106 10.79 -20.30 2.41
C LEU A 106 11.08 -21.33 3.51
N ALA A 107 10.86 -20.98 4.77
CA ALA A 107 11.05 -21.88 5.92
C ALA A 107 9.83 -22.76 6.22
N SER A 108 8.69 -22.54 5.56
CA SER A 108 7.43 -23.21 5.90
C SER A 108 7.33 -24.63 5.33
N ARG A 109 6.73 -25.54 6.10
CA ARG A 109 6.27 -26.86 5.59
C ARG A 109 5.04 -26.75 4.69
N ASP A 110 4.30 -25.65 4.78
CA ASP A 110 3.16 -25.32 3.92
C ASP A 110 3.31 -23.88 3.40
N PRO A 111 4.09 -23.67 2.33
CA PRO A 111 4.38 -22.35 1.79
C PRO A 111 3.14 -21.59 1.33
N TRP A 112 2.14 -22.29 0.78
CA TRP A 112 0.90 -21.67 0.28
C TRP A 112 0.03 -21.14 1.41
N ARG A 113 -0.09 -21.87 2.52
CA ARG A 113 -0.78 -21.36 3.70
C ARG A 113 -0.03 -20.17 4.30
N THR A 114 1.29 -20.25 4.42
CA THR A 114 2.10 -19.14 4.94
C THR A 114 2.00 -17.91 4.05
N LEU A 115 2.07 -18.06 2.72
CA LEU A 115 1.93 -16.97 1.77
C LEU A 115 0.60 -16.22 1.93
N ARG A 116 -0.51 -16.97 2.07
CA ARG A 116 -1.85 -16.41 2.25
C ARG A 116 -2.04 -15.64 3.56
N ASN A 117 -1.17 -15.87 4.55
CA ASN A 117 -1.20 -15.16 5.83
C ASN A 117 -0.53 -13.77 5.78
N PHE A 118 0.02 -13.34 4.63
CA PHE A 118 0.52 -11.98 4.49
C PHE A 118 -0.63 -10.99 4.64
N ALA A 119 -0.47 -9.96 5.48
CA ALA A 119 -1.56 -9.05 5.84
C ALA A 119 -2.24 -8.40 4.62
N TYR A 120 -1.49 -8.12 3.56
CA TYR A 120 -2.00 -7.48 2.34
C TYR A 120 -2.37 -8.46 1.24
N PHE A 121 -2.29 -9.79 1.46
CA PHE A 121 -2.63 -10.78 0.44
C PHE A 121 -4.01 -10.57 -0.21
N PRO A 122 -5.09 -10.23 0.53
CA PRO A 122 -6.37 -9.92 -0.09
C PRO A 122 -6.32 -8.76 -1.09
N ASN A 123 -5.51 -7.72 -0.82
CA ASN A 123 -5.35 -6.58 -1.73
C ASN A 123 -4.72 -7.03 -3.05
N TYR A 124 -3.71 -7.91 -3.00
CA TYR A 124 -3.09 -8.47 -4.21
C TYR A 124 -4.05 -9.33 -5.03
N VAL A 125 -4.96 -10.07 -4.37
CA VAL A 125 -6.01 -10.83 -5.06
C VAL A 125 -6.96 -9.92 -5.80
N GLN A 126 -7.38 -8.82 -5.17
CA GLN A 126 -8.28 -7.84 -5.78
C GLN A 126 -7.59 -7.10 -6.93
N LEU A 127 -6.35 -6.64 -6.73
CA LEU A 127 -5.56 -5.96 -7.77
C LEU A 127 -5.32 -6.86 -8.98
N ALA A 128 -4.88 -8.10 -8.78
CA ALA A 128 -4.66 -9.04 -9.88
C ALA A 128 -5.94 -9.31 -10.67
N ARG A 129 -7.12 -9.34 -10.01
CA ARG A 129 -8.41 -9.43 -10.70
C ARG A 129 -8.65 -8.21 -11.58
N THR A 130 -8.49 -7.02 -11.02
CA THR A 130 -8.69 -5.76 -11.74
C THR A 130 -7.76 -5.63 -12.94
N GLU A 131 -6.48 -5.97 -12.78
CA GLU A 131 -5.48 -5.91 -13.85
C GLU A 131 -5.76 -6.95 -14.94
N PHE A 132 -6.05 -8.20 -14.57
CA PHE A 132 -6.39 -9.25 -15.52
C PHE A 132 -7.61 -8.87 -16.38
N GLN A 133 -8.66 -8.34 -15.76
CA GLN A 133 -9.88 -7.92 -16.45
C GLN A 133 -9.67 -6.64 -17.25
N GLY A 134 -9.02 -5.63 -16.65
CA GLY A 134 -8.84 -4.31 -17.24
C GLY A 134 -7.92 -4.31 -18.47
N ALA A 135 -6.90 -5.17 -18.47
CA ALA A 135 -6.01 -5.35 -19.61
C ALA A 135 -6.50 -6.39 -20.63
N GLY A 136 -7.63 -7.07 -20.36
CA GLY A 136 -8.18 -8.09 -21.26
C GLY A 136 -7.27 -9.32 -21.42
N LEU A 137 -6.49 -9.65 -20.38
CA LEU A 137 -5.58 -10.78 -20.39
C LEU A 137 -6.33 -12.11 -20.43
N LYS A 138 -5.66 -13.13 -20.96
CA LYS A 138 -6.19 -14.49 -21.09
C LYS A 138 -5.22 -15.50 -20.48
N PRO A 139 -5.73 -16.66 -19.98
CA PRO A 139 -4.86 -17.74 -19.55
C PRO A 139 -3.88 -18.14 -20.66
N GLY A 140 -2.62 -18.33 -20.31
CA GLY A 140 -1.53 -18.64 -21.25
C GLY A 140 -0.77 -17.42 -21.79
N ASP A 141 -1.29 -16.20 -21.61
CA ASP A 141 -0.57 -14.97 -21.97
C ASP A 141 0.73 -14.86 -21.16
N ARG A 142 1.75 -14.26 -21.79
CA ARG A 142 3.05 -14.00 -21.16
C ARG A 142 3.09 -12.59 -20.63
N VAL A 143 3.51 -12.44 -19.38
CA VAL A 143 3.63 -11.14 -18.71
C VAL A 143 5.02 -10.99 -18.11
N LEU A 144 5.60 -9.80 -18.26
CA LEU A 144 6.83 -9.39 -17.58
C LEU A 144 6.44 -8.47 -16.43
N PHE A 145 6.82 -8.82 -15.20
CA PHE A 145 6.49 -8.00 -14.03
C PHE A 145 7.73 -7.23 -13.55
N LEU A 146 7.78 -5.93 -13.83
CA LEU A 146 8.90 -5.08 -13.43
C LEU A 146 8.75 -4.59 -11.99
N GLY A 147 9.70 -4.96 -11.13
CA GLY A 147 9.70 -4.54 -9.72
C GLY A 147 8.87 -5.44 -8.81
N SER A 148 9.12 -6.75 -8.85
CA SER A 148 8.35 -7.75 -8.10
C SER A 148 8.57 -7.72 -6.57
N GLY A 149 9.65 -7.09 -6.12
CA GLY A 149 10.04 -7.08 -4.71
C GLY A 149 10.45 -8.47 -4.18
N PRO A 150 10.81 -8.55 -2.88
CA PRO A 150 11.21 -9.80 -2.22
C PRO A 150 10.10 -10.85 -2.11
N LEU A 151 8.83 -10.44 -2.13
CA LEU A 151 7.68 -11.32 -2.11
C LEU A 151 6.78 -11.02 -3.33
N PRO A 152 6.99 -11.69 -4.48
CA PRO A 152 6.39 -11.32 -5.77
C PRO A 152 4.90 -11.68 -5.90
N LEU A 153 4.07 -11.14 -4.99
CA LEU A 153 2.68 -11.53 -4.81
C LEU A 153 1.81 -11.26 -6.04
N SER A 154 1.96 -10.11 -6.69
CA SER A 154 1.19 -9.82 -7.92
C SER A 154 1.41 -10.90 -8.96
N LEU A 155 2.67 -11.21 -9.28
CA LEU A 155 3.00 -12.23 -10.26
C LEU A 155 2.55 -13.64 -9.84
N ILE A 156 2.77 -14.00 -8.57
CA ILE A 156 2.32 -15.30 -8.04
C ILE A 156 0.80 -15.45 -8.20
N VAL A 157 0.02 -14.43 -7.82
CA VAL A 157 -1.45 -14.47 -7.89
C VAL A 157 -1.93 -14.52 -9.34
N LEU A 158 -1.34 -13.71 -10.22
CA LEU A 158 -1.63 -13.68 -11.65
C LEU A 158 -1.41 -15.05 -12.30
N CYS A 159 -0.27 -15.69 -12.03
CA CYS A 159 0.03 -17.03 -12.53
C CYS A 159 -0.89 -18.09 -11.92
N ALA A 160 -1.02 -18.11 -10.59
CA ALA A 160 -1.72 -19.19 -9.88
C ALA A 160 -3.24 -19.17 -10.04
N ARG A 161 -3.85 -17.98 -10.17
CA ARG A 161 -5.32 -17.85 -10.26
C ARG A 161 -5.84 -17.66 -11.69
N TYR A 162 -5.04 -17.06 -12.56
CA TYR A 162 -5.47 -16.69 -13.91
C TYR A 162 -4.68 -17.40 -15.01
N GLY A 163 -3.75 -18.29 -14.66
CA GLY A 163 -3.03 -19.12 -15.63
C GLY A 163 -2.08 -18.34 -16.53
N LEU A 164 -1.61 -17.17 -16.08
CA LEU A 164 -0.61 -16.38 -16.80
C LEU A 164 0.79 -17.01 -16.70
N ARG A 165 1.66 -16.70 -17.67
CA ARG A 165 3.06 -17.11 -17.68
C ARG A 165 3.95 -15.91 -17.39
N GLY A 166 4.40 -15.82 -16.15
CA GLY A 166 5.28 -14.76 -15.68
C GLY A 166 6.76 -14.95 -16.06
N VAL A 167 7.42 -13.83 -16.34
CA VAL A 167 8.89 -13.67 -16.36
C VAL A 167 9.28 -12.58 -15.37
#